data_AF-A0A368TV67-F1
#
_entry.id   AF-A0A368TV67-F1
#
_cell.length_a   1.000
_cell.length_b   1.000
_cell.length_c   1.000
_cell.angle_alpha   90.00
_cell.angle_beta   90.00
_cell.angle_gamma   90.00
#
_symmetry.space_group_name_H-M   'P 1'
#
loop_
_entity.id
_entity.type
_entity.pdbx_description
1 polymer ?
#
loop_
_entity_poly.entity_id
_entity_poly.type
_entity_poly.pdbx_seq_one_letter_code
_entity_poly.pdbx_strand_id
1 'polypeptide(L)' 'MFKRSREVACPECKGANFWKGDPRPDDALNCRYCKAFIATRGDHVHHTFRHEAVRILSDFIEAKSEQDIAVLKAAL' A
#
# COMPACT_ATOMS: atom_id res chain seq x y z
N MET A 1 11.78 -5.94 -3.98
CA MET A 1 11.78 -4.47 -4.12
C MET A 1 10.36 -3.97 -4.00
N PHE A 2 10.01 -3.26 -2.92
CA PHE A 2 8.70 -2.60 -2.81
C PHE A 2 8.49 -1.75 -4.06
N LYS A 3 7.41 -2.00 -4.81
CA LYS A 3 7.13 -1.25 -6.04
C LYS A 3 6.91 0.21 -5.65
N ARG A 4 7.98 1.01 -5.73
CA ARG A 4 7.99 2.47 -5.60
C ARG A 4 7.30 3.13 -6.79
N SER A 5 6.26 2.53 -7.35
CA SER A 5 5.39 3.30 -8.21
C SER A 5 4.72 4.32 -7.30
N ARG A 6 5.31 5.51 -7.21
CA ARG A 6 4.77 6.68 -6.49
C ARG A 6 3.54 7.25 -7.22
N GLU A 7 2.96 6.44 -8.10
CA GLU A 7 1.80 6.78 -8.89
C GLU A 7 0.55 6.55 -8.03
N VAL A 8 -0.23 7.62 -7.90
CA VAL A 8 -1.51 7.63 -7.22
C VAL A 8 -2.57 7.99 -8.25
N ALA A 9 -3.53 7.09 -8.44
CA ALA A 9 -4.67 7.35 -9.29
C ALA A 9 -5.61 8.37 -8.61
N CYS A 10 -6.05 9.37 -9.36
CA CYS A 10 -7.06 10.31 -8.88
C CYS A 10 -8.40 9.58 -8.70
N PRO A 11 -9.11 9.73 -7.56
CA PRO A 11 -10.41 9.09 -7.35
C PRO A 11 -11.46 9.56 -8.36
N GLU A 12 -11.41 10.84 -8.74
CA GLU A 12 -12.39 11.51 -9.61
C GLU A 12 -12.23 11.14 -11.10
N CYS A 13 -11.03 11.27 -11.65
CA CYS A 13 -10.81 11.12 -13.10
C CYS A 13 -9.92 9.93 -13.48
N LYS A 14 -9.49 9.14 -12.49
CA LYS A 14 -8.54 8.01 -12.65
C LYS A 14 -7.19 8.36 -13.26
N GLY A 15 -6.91 9.65 -13.47
CA GLY A 15 -5.61 10.11 -13.98
C GLY A 15 -4.47 9.76 -13.01
N ALA A 16 -3.33 9.37 -13.58
CA ALA A 16 -2.10 9.08 -12.85
C ALA A 16 -1.48 10.36 -12.28
N ASN A 17 -1.10 10.36 -11.00
CA ASN A 17 -0.46 11.49 -10.31
C ASN A 17 0.72 11.02 -9.49
N PHE A 18 1.68 11.91 -9.21
CA PHE A 18 2.82 11.59 -8.36
C PHE A 18 3.34 12.86 -7.70
N TRP A 19 3.87 12.72 -6.48
CA TRP A 19 4.68 13.78 -5.89
C TRP A 19 6.02 13.89 -6.61
N LYS A 20 6.50 15.12 -6.81
CA LYS A 20 7.84 15.39 -7.35
C LYS A 20 8.86 15.42 -6.20
N GLY A 21 10.08 14.94 -6.47
CA GLY A 21 11.19 15.04 -5.52
C GLY A 21 10.98 14.26 -4.22
N ASP A 22 11.28 14.89 -3.10
CA ASP A 22 11.10 14.36 -1.74
C ASP A 22 10.05 15.18 -0.98
N PRO A 23 8.75 14.82 -1.11
CA PRO A 23 7.68 15.60 -0.51
C PRO A 23 7.67 15.44 1.01
N ARG A 24 7.39 16.55 1.69
CA ARG A 24 7.12 16.55 3.14
C ARG A 24 5.79 15.86 3.43
N PRO A 25 5.56 15.38 4.67
CA PRO A 25 4.31 14.70 5.03
C PRO A 25 3.05 15.52 4.75
N ASP A 26 3.11 16.83 4.90
CA ASP A 26 2.02 17.78 4.67
C ASP A 26 1.83 18.18 3.20
N ASP A 27 2.72 17.77 2.30
CA ASP A 27 2.60 18.11 0.88
C ASP A 27 1.38 17.44 0.25
N ALA A 28 0.43 18.28 -0.16
CA ALA A 28 -0.78 17.88 -0.87
C ALA A 28 -0.49 17.40 -2.29
N LEU A 29 -1.08 16.27 -2.66
CA LEU A 29 -1.19 15.85 -4.05
C LEU A 29 -2.54 16.28 -4.61
N ASN A 30 -2.50 17.20 -5.56
CA ASN A 30 -3.65 17.56 -6.38
C ASN A 30 -3.56 16.86 -7.73
N CYS A 31 -4.70 16.47 -8.27
CA CYS A 31 -4.78 15.86 -9.58
C CYS A 31 -4.30 16.83 -10.66
N ARG A 32 -3.40 16.37 -11.53
CA ARG A 32 -2.87 17.18 -12.63
C ARG A 32 -3.93 17.52 -13.68
N TYR A 33 -4.94 16.65 -13.83
CA TYR A 33 -6.00 16.75 -14.82
C TYR A 33 -7.20 17.56 -14.31
N CYS A 34 -7.89 17.07 -13.27
CA CYS A 34 -9.12 17.71 -12.76
C CYS A 34 -8.90 18.67 -11.58
N LYS A 35 -7.65 18.86 -11.13
CA LYS A 35 -7.28 19.71 -9.98
C LYS A 35 -7.87 19.32 -8.62
N ALA A 36 -8.63 18.23 -8.53
CA ALA A 36 -9.14 17.71 -7.28
C ALA A 36 -8.02 17.33 -6.31
N PHE A 37 -8.23 17.61 -5.02
CA PHE A 37 -7.36 17.12 -3.95
C PHE A 37 -7.43 15.59 -3.88
N ILE A 38 -6.27 14.93 -3.76
CA ILE A 38 -6.17 13.47 -3.67
C ILE A 38 -5.86 13.06 -2.23
N ALA A 39 -4.71 13.47 -1.72
CA ALA A 39 -4.23 13.14 -0.37
C ALA A 39 -2.99 13.98 -0.02
N THR A 40 -2.64 14.06 1.26
CA THR A 40 -1.27 14.46 1.66
C THR A 40 -0.29 13.28 1.52
N ARG A 41 1.01 13.56 1.47
CA ARG A 41 2.03 12.52 1.44
C ARG A 41 1.96 11.63 2.69
N GLY A 42 1.75 12.24 3.87
CA GLY A 42 1.62 11.54 5.14
C GLY A 42 0.48 10.54 5.11
N ASP A 43 -0.71 10.99 4.68
CA ASP A 43 -1.89 10.12 4.59
C ASP A 43 -1.67 8.95 3.63
N HIS A 44 -1.10 9.23 2.46
CA HIS A 44 -0.82 8.21 1.46
C HIS A 44 0.18 7.16 1.98
N VAL A 45 1.22 7.61 2.66
CA VAL A 45 2.23 6.73 3.27
C VAL A 45 1.60 5.88 4.38
N HIS A 46 0.83 6.49 5.28
CA HIS A 46 0.14 5.77 6.35
C HIS A 46 -0.84 4.72 5.82
N HIS A 47 -1.61 5.05 4.78
CA HIS A 47 -2.54 4.12 4.16
C HIS A 47 -1.80 2.97 3.48
N THR A 48 -0.74 3.26 2.71
CA THR A 48 0.06 2.24 2.02
C THR A 48 0.76 1.30 3.01
N PHE A 49 1.35 1.84 4.08
CA PHE A 49 1.96 1.02 5.12
C PHE A 49 0.95 0.13 5.85
N ARG A 50 -0.27 0.62 6.11
CA ARG A 50 -1.31 -0.20 6.72
C ARG A 50 -1.70 -1.38 5.83
N HIS A 51 -1.93 -1.15 4.54
CA HIS A 51 -2.25 -2.22 3.59
C HIS A 51 -1.11 -3.24 3.46
N GLU A 52 0.14 -2.78 3.38
CA GLU A 52 1.29 -3.66 3.30
C GLU A 52 1.48 -4.48 4.59
N ALA A 53 1.30 -3.86 5.76
CA ALA A 53 1.39 -4.53 7.05
C ALA A 53 0.30 -5.60 7.21
N VAL A 54 -0.94 -5.31 6.80
CA VAL A 54 -2.03 -6.30 6.79
C VAL A 54 -1.69 -7.46 5.88
N ARG A 55 -1.19 -7.20 4.66
CA ARG A 55 -0.78 -8.25 3.72
C ARG A 55 0.31 -9.16 4.31
N ILE A 56 1.36 -8.58 4.89
CA ILE A 56 2.46 -9.35 5.48
C ILE A 56 1.97 -10.21 6.66
N LEU A 57 1.07 -9.67 7.49
CA LEU A 57 0.48 -10.43 8.61
C LEU A 57 -0.38 -11.59 8.09
N SER A 58 -1.18 -11.38 7.05
CA SER A 58 -1.96 -12.44 6.40
C SER A 58 -1.07 -13.53 5.83
N ASP A 59 -0.04 -13.17 5.04
CA ASP A 59 0.90 -14.11 4.45
C ASP A 59 1.60 -14.97 5.53
N PHE A 60 1.93 -14.37 6.69
CA PHE A 60 2.55 -15.09 7.81
C PHE A 60 1.60 -16.07 8.50
N ILE A 61 0.34 -15.68 8.70
CA ILE A 61 -0.68 -16.55 9.32
C ILE A 61 -0.94 -17.77 8.43
N GLU A 62 -1.09 -17.56 7.12
CA GLU A 62 -1.30 -18.64 6.15
C GLU A 62 -0.12 -19.63 6.14
N ALA A 63 1.12 -19.13 6.03
CA ALA A 63 2.31 -19.96 6.06
C ALA A 63 2.45 -20.81 7.34
N LYS A 64 2.10 -20.25 8.51
CA LYS A 64 2.12 -20.98 9.78
C LYS A 64 1.06 -22.10 9.80
N SER A 65 -0.15 -21.81 9.32
CA SER A 65 -1.23 -22.81 9.27
C SER A 65 -0.91 -24.01 8.37
N GLU A 66 -0.24 -23.78 7.24
CA GLU A 66 0.22 -24.85 6.34
C GLU A 66 1.27 -25.74 7.02
N GLN A 67 2.23 -25.12 7.73
CA GLN A 67 3.24 -25.85 8.50
C GLN A 67 2.61 -26.69 9.61
N ASP A 68 1.67 -26.12 10.38
CA ASP A 68 0.98 -26.83 11.46
C ASP A 68 0.20 -28.04 10.92
N ILE A 69 -0.45 -27.93 9.75
CA ILE A 69 -1.13 -29.05 9.07
C ILE A 69 -0.14 -30.11 8.61
N ALA A 70 1.01 -29.73 8.07
CA ALA A 70 2.04 -30.67 7.61
C ALA A 70 2.61 -31.50 8.76
N VAL A 71 2.86 -30.87 9.91
CA VAL A 71 3.30 -31.56 11.13
C VAL A 71 2.23 -32.55 11.63
N LEU A 72 0.96 -32.14 11.66
CA LEU A 72 -0.14 -33.02 12.06
C LEU A 72 -0.29 -34.24 11.13
N LYS A 73 -0.10 -34.06 9.82
CA LYS A 73 -0.13 -35.17 8.85
C LYS A 73 1.06 -36.13 8.99
N ALA A 74 2.23 -35.63 9.40
CA ALA A 74 3.42 -36.47 9.60
C ALA A 74 3.40 -37.25 10.93
N ALA A 75 2.57 -36.82 11.89
CA ALA A 75 2.39 -37.46 13.19
C ALA A 75 1.30 -38.55 13.20
N LEU A 76 0.55 -38.71 12.10
CA LEU A 76 -0.46 -39.76 11.86
C LEU A 76 0.11 -40.82 10.92
#